data_AF-A0A6I0J2D2-F1
#
_entry.id   AF-A0A6I0J2D2-F1
#
_cell.length_a   1.000
_cell.length_b   1.000
_cell.length_c   1.000
_cell.angle_alpha   90.00
_cell.angle_beta   90.00
_cell.angle_gamma   90.00
#
_symmetry.space_group_name_H-M   'P 1'
#
loop_
_entity.id
_entity.type
_entity.pdbx_description
1 polymer ?
#
loop_
_entity_poly.entity_id
_entity_poly.type
_entity_poly.pdbx_seq_one_letter_code
_entity_poly.pdbx_strand_id
1 'polypeptide(L)'
;MVHKKCSLNIVFLDFLLSLRCNVKCIKQVVMNSEIILEINGYKCNLLKYKYCFSRNIDRKGRPVTGMLGGNIYIEMESNGSNCILDMMLVDTDRQRPAFFSHAEPFPVWGKILHSIDDMMFRELAFDEAYLYCYDEIMNATESSPMLTRFLISPTRLDINRTIRLDRRMDTTDGFWWEEYKEEESFQSVVKINYDNQTIYIIDAYWIDENGMKQRCLNVEKPVTLYIKVDNPVVGKLVELSFEDKDSELSTVRYSGKINKEGIIIIDKFKMN
;
A
#
# COMPACT_ATOMS: atom_id res chain seq x y z
N MET A 1 58.24 -69.73 -7.07
CA MET A 1 57.64 -68.39 -6.91
C MET A 1 56.60 -68.22 -8.00
N VAL A 2 55.33 -68.50 -7.71
CA VAL A 2 54.24 -68.39 -8.68
C VAL A 2 53.33 -67.26 -8.22
N HIS A 3 53.17 -66.26 -9.09
CA HIS A 3 52.43 -65.04 -8.85
C HIS A 3 50.98 -65.32 -8.42
N LYS A 4 50.61 -64.80 -7.25
CA LYS A 4 49.20 -64.62 -6.85
C LYS A 4 48.54 -63.69 -7.86
N LYS A 5 47.62 -64.23 -8.66
CA LYS A 5 46.69 -63.46 -9.48
C LYS A 5 45.71 -62.78 -8.51
N CYS A 6 45.93 -61.50 -8.22
CA CYS A 6 44.98 -60.67 -7.49
C CYS A 6 43.73 -60.50 -8.36
N SER A 7 42.67 -61.20 -8.01
CA SER A 7 41.30 -60.87 -8.37
C SER A 7 40.92 -59.56 -7.66
N LEU A 8 41.21 -58.43 -8.30
CA LEU A 8 40.60 -57.16 -7.88
C LEU A 8 39.10 -57.29 -8.10
N ASN A 9 38.35 -57.22 -7.01
CA ASN A 9 36.90 -57.33 -6.93
C ASN A 9 36.20 -56.51 -8.01
N ILE A 10 35.57 -57.19 -8.97
CA ILE A 10 34.58 -56.64 -9.90
C ILE A 10 33.48 -55.87 -9.15
N VAL A 11 33.16 -56.28 -7.92
CA VAL A 11 32.17 -55.62 -7.05
C VAL A 11 32.54 -54.18 -6.69
N PHE A 12 33.83 -53.82 -6.66
CA PHE A 12 34.27 -52.46 -6.31
C PHE A 12 34.20 -51.50 -7.52
N LEU A 13 34.35 -52.03 -8.74
CA LEU A 13 34.20 -51.23 -9.96
C LEU A 13 32.72 -50.92 -10.24
N ASP A 14 31.82 -51.87 -9.99
CA ASP A 14 30.38 -51.67 -10.16
C ASP A 14 29.82 -50.64 -9.16
N PHE A 15 30.37 -50.58 -7.94
CA PHE A 15 30.02 -49.55 -6.96
C PHE A 15 30.49 -48.14 -7.39
N LEU A 16 31.68 -48.04 -7.99
CA LEU A 16 32.20 -46.77 -8.52
C LEU A 16 31.50 -46.33 -9.82
N LEU A 17 31.04 -47.26 -10.65
CA LEU A 17 30.21 -46.98 -11.84
C LEU A 17 28.78 -46.57 -11.46
N SER A 18 28.21 -47.19 -10.42
CA SER A 18 26.94 -46.79 -9.79
C SER A 18 26.99 -45.34 -9.26
N LEU A 19 28.11 -44.95 -8.64
CA LEU A 19 28.35 -43.57 -8.19
C LEU A 19 28.54 -42.57 -9.35
N ARG A 20 29.02 -43.01 -10.52
CA ARG A 20 29.12 -42.15 -11.72
C ARG A 20 27.79 -41.95 -12.45
N CYS A 21 26.82 -42.84 -12.27
CA CYS A 21 25.52 -42.77 -12.96
C CYS A 21 24.39 -42.12 -12.14
N ASN A 22 24.68 -41.60 -10.94
CA ASN A 22 23.70 -40.88 -10.13
C ASN A 22 24.07 -39.41 -9.84
N VAL A 23 24.94 -38.83 -10.67
CA VAL A 23 24.85 -37.40 -10.95
C VAL A 23 23.75 -37.24 -11.98
N LYS A 24 22.48 -37.43 -11.56
CA LYS A 24 21.38 -36.77 -12.23
C LYS A 24 21.83 -35.32 -12.32
N CYS A 25 22.03 -34.85 -13.55
CA CYS A 25 22.19 -33.46 -13.88
C CYS A 25 21.21 -32.70 -12.98
N ILE A 26 21.72 -32.08 -11.90
CA ILE A 26 21.01 -30.98 -11.26
C ILE A 26 21.12 -29.92 -12.34
N LYS A 27 20.21 -29.98 -13.32
CA LYS A 27 19.85 -28.80 -14.07
C LYS A 27 19.57 -27.80 -12.96
N GLN A 28 20.45 -26.81 -12.83
CA GLN A 28 20.09 -25.60 -12.14
C GLN A 28 18.75 -25.23 -12.74
N VAL A 29 17.69 -25.42 -11.98
CA VAL A 29 16.38 -24.91 -12.35
C VAL A 29 16.63 -23.42 -12.38
N VAL A 30 16.83 -22.90 -13.59
CA VAL A 30 16.93 -21.45 -13.81
C VAL A 30 15.51 -20.98 -13.57
N MET A 31 15.20 -20.70 -12.31
CA MET A 31 13.95 -20.08 -11.93
C MET A 31 13.95 -18.71 -12.58
N ASN A 32 13.01 -18.48 -13.49
CA ASN A 32 12.89 -17.18 -14.14
C ASN A 32 12.17 -16.25 -13.15
N SER A 33 12.95 -15.37 -12.51
CA SER A 33 12.44 -14.39 -11.57
C SER A 33 12.32 -13.05 -12.28
N GLU A 34 11.11 -12.48 -12.26
CA GLU A 34 10.83 -11.16 -12.80
C GLU A 34 10.28 -10.28 -11.68
N ILE A 35 10.79 -9.05 -11.59
CA ILE A 35 10.34 -8.06 -10.62
C ILE A 35 9.96 -6.80 -11.38
N ILE A 36 8.69 -6.40 -11.29
CA ILE A 36 8.15 -5.23 -11.97
C ILE A 36 7.68 -4.22 -10.93
N LEU A 37 8.10 -2.97 -11.08
CA LEU A 37 7.54 -1.83 -10.37
C LEU A 37 6.61 -1.05 -11.29
N GLU A 38 5.44 -0.70 -10.78
CA GLU A 38 4.52 0.28 -11.36
C GLU A 38 4.32 1.40 -10.34
N ILE A 39 4.71 2.63 -10.67
CA ILE A 39 4.68 3.80 -9.78
C ILE A 39 4.19 5.04 -10.55
N ASN A 40 3.08 5.65 -10.13
CA ASN A 40 2.45 6.80 -10.81
C ASN A 40 2.35 6.64 -12.34
N GLY A 41 2.04 5.42 -12.82
CA GLY A 41 1.94 5.09 -14.25
C GLY A 41 3.27 4.78 -14.96
N TYR A 42 4.42 5.03 -14.33
CA TYR A 42 5.72 4.57 -14.81
C TYR A 42 5.93 3.09 -14.46
N LYS A 43 6.36 2.30 -15.45
CA LYS A 43 6.60 0.85 -15.30
C LYS A 43 8.05 0.51 -15.63
N CYS A 44 8.71 -0.22 -14.74
CA CYS A 44 10.10 -0.66 -14.96
C CYS A 44 10.40 -2.04 -14.34
N ASN A 45 11.46 -2.67 -14.85
CA ASN A 45 11.98 -3.91 -14.29
C ASN A 45 13.00 -3.60 -13.20
N LEU A 46 12.90 -4.29 -12.08
CA LEU A 46 13.81 -4.16 -10.97
C LEU A 46 14.81 -5.31 -10.96
N LEU A 47 16.04 -5.00 -10.56
CA LEU A 47 17.04 -6.02 -10.21
C LEU A 47 16.80 -6.55 -8.80
N LYS A 48 16.36 -5.67 -7.89
CA LYS A 48 16.19 -5.99 -6.48
C LYS A 48 15.25 -5.02 -5.78
N TYR A 49 14.51 -5.54 -4.80
CA TYR A 49 13.86 -4.73 -3.79
C TYR A 49 14.11 -5.30 -2.39
N LYS A 50 13.98 -4.45 -1.38
CA LYS A 50 14.07 -4.84 0.03
C LYS A 50 13.16 -3.95 0.86
N TYR A 51 12.38 -4.56 1.75
CA TYR A 51 11.68 -3.86 2.82
C TYR A 51 11.98 -4.57 4.14
N CYS A 52 11.93 -3.85 5.25
CA CYS A 52 12.28 -4.39 6.56
C CYS A 52 11.47 -3.71 7.66
N PHE A 53 11.01 -4.51 8.61
CA PHE A 53 10.39 -4.04 9.84
C PHE A 53 11.22 -4.49 11.04
N SER A 54 11.27 -3.67 12.07
CA SER A 54 11.98 -3.98 13.32
C SER A 54 11.23 -3.48 14.54
N ARG A 55 11.58 -4.00 15.72
CA ARG A 55 11.13 -3.48 17.02
C ARG A 55 12.33 -3.39 17.94
N ASN A 56 12.40 -2.32 18.74
CA ASN A 56 13.41 -2.24 19.78
C ASN A 56 13.04 -3.20 20.92
N ILE A 57 14.06 -3.79 21.55
CA ILE A 57 13.90 -4.76 22.63
C ILE A 57 14.43 -4.19 23.96
N ASP A 58 13.84 -4.59 25.07
CA ASP A 58 14.40 -4.32 26.40
C ASP A 58 15.61 -5.23 26.70
N ARG A 59 16.23 -5.02 27.86
CA ARG A 59 17.34 -5.85 28.36
C ARG A 59 17.00 -7.33 28.54
N LYS A 60 15.71 -7.70 28.51
CA LYS A 60 15.21 -9.08 28.61
C LYS A 60 14.80 -9.65 27.24
N GLY A 61 15.00 -8.90 26.15
CA GLY A 61 14.64 -9.31 24.80
C GLY A 61 13.17 -9.12 24.42
N ARG A 62 12.38 -8.43 25.24
CA ARG A 62 10.95 -8.18 24.95
C ARG A 62 10.80 -6.94 24.08
N PRO A 63 9.98 -6.97 23.01
CA PRO A 63 9.69 -5.77 22.22
C PRO A 63 9.06 -4.67 23.09
N VAL A 64 9.59 -3.45 23.00
CA VAL A 64 9.11 -2.28 23.77
C VAL A 64 8.56 -1.15 22.91
N THR A 65 8.73 -1.24 21.59
CA THR A 65 8.19 -0.26 20.64
C THR A 65 7.18 -0.90 19.70
N GLY A 66 6.41 -0.06 19.02
CA GLY A 66 5.69 -0.45 17.80
C GLY A 66 6.65 -0.88 16.68
N MET A 67 6.09 -1.29 15.53
CA MET A 67 6.87 -1.72 14.37
C MET A 67 7.49 -0.51 13.66
N LEU A 68 8.81 -0.49 13.57
CA LEU A 68 9.61 0.49 12.84
C LEU A 68 9.90 0.05 11.41
N GLY A 69 10.33 1.00 10.57
CA GLY A 69 10.86 0.71 9.25
C GLY A 69 9.79 0.83 8.17
N GLY A 70 9.69 -0.18 7.31
CA GLY A 70 8.72 -0.22 6.21
C GLY A 70 9.09 0.62 4.98
N ASN A 71 10.28 1.25 4.97
CA ASN A 71 10.82 1.85 3.75
C ASN A 71 11.20 0.75 2.75
N ILE A 72 10.94 0.99 1.48
CA ILE A 72 11.19 0.07 0.39
C ILE A 72 12.42 0.57 -0.38
N TYR A 73 13.49 -0.21 -0.35
CA TYR A 73 14.67 -0.02 -1.18
C TYR A 73 14.45 -0.66 -2.54
N ILE A 74 14.81 0.06 -3.59
CA ILE A 74 14.71 -0.35 -4.98
C ILE A 74 16.09 -0.23 -5.65
N GLU A 75 16.40 -1.17 -6.52
CA GLU A 75 17.55 -1.13 -7.42
C GLU A 75 17.12 -1.62 -8.81
N MET A 76 17.44 -0.81 -9.82
CA MET A 76 17.19 -1.08 -11.24
C MET A 76 18.41 -0.69 -12.07
N GLU A 77 18.49 -1.23 -13.28
CA GLU A 77 19.43 -0.71 -14.28
C GLU A 77 18.96 0.67 -14.72
N SER A 78 19.86 1.66 -14.69
CA SER A 78 19.57 3.01 -15.16
C SER A 78 19.20 2.96 -16.63
N ASN A 79 18.18 3.72 -16.99
CA ASN A 79 17.85 4.00 -18.39
C ASN A 79 18.09 5.50 -18.65
N GLY A 80 17.84 5.95 -19.88
CA GLY A 80 17.96 7.38 -20.21
C GLY A 80 16.86 8.28 -19.62
N SER A 81 15.98 7.77 -18.74
CA SER A 81 14.84 8.49 -18.17
C SER A 81 15.11 8.95 -16.74
N ASN A 82 14.82 10.21 -16.46
CA ASN A 82 14.92 10.81 -15.11
C ASN A 82 13.59 10.79 -14.35
N CYS A 83 12.57 10.07 -14.85
CA CYS A 83 11.21 10.11 -14.31
C CYS A 83 11.09 9.92 -12.79
N ILE A 84 11.89 9.03 -12.18
CA ILE A 84 11.88 8.80 -10.73
C ILE A 84 12.42 10.01 -9.97
N LEU A 85 13.49 10.63 -10.48
CA LEU A 85 14.05 11.84 -9.90
C LEU A 85 13.08 13.01 -10.07
N ASP A 86 12.44 13.13 -11.24
CA ASP A 86 11.42 14.14 -11.49
C ASP A 86 10.26 13.99 -10.50
N MET A 87 9.74 12.77 -10.28
CA MET A 87 8.71 12.48 -9.29
C MET A 87 9.11 12.89 -7.86
N MET A 88 10.39 12.75 -7.50
CA MET A 88 10.89 13.16 -6.18
C MET A 88 10.96 14.68 -6.01
N LEU A 89 11.10 15.43 -7.11
CA LEU A 89 11.21 16.90 -7.11
C LEU A 89 9.87 17.63 -7.23
N VAL A 90 8.77 16.91 -7.51
CA VAL A 90 7.44 17.53 -7.58
C VAL A 90 6.94 17.81 -6.17
N ASP A 91 6.67 19.08 -5.89
CA ASP A 91 6.01 19.54 -4.68
C ASP A 91 4.52 19.83 -4.95
N THR A 92 3.73 19.79 -3.89
CA THR A 92 2.34 20.28 -3.85
C THR A 92 2.32 21.79 -3.55
N ASP A 93 1.19 22.44 -3.84
CA ASP A 93 0.98 23.84 -3.45
C ASP A 93 0.78 24.04 -1.93
N ARG A 94 0.73 22.96 -1.16
CA ARG A 94 0.51 23.00 0.29
C ARG A 94 1.82 23.28 1.01
N GLN A 95 1.82 24.26 1.91
CA GLN A 95 2.94 24.47 2.81
C GLN A 95 2.77 23.59 4.04
N ARG A 96 3.81 22.81 4.35
CA ARG A 96 3.82 22.05 5.59
C ARG A 96 4.19 22.98 6.75
N PRO A 97 3.42 23.04 7.86
CA PRO A 97 3.82 23.77 9.05
C PRO A 97 4.99 23.02 9.71
N ALA A 98 6.20 23.35 9.28
CA ALA A 98 7.46 22.85 9.82
C ALA A 98 8.38 24.03 10.16
N PHE A 99 9.43 23.77 10.96
CA PHE A 99 10.39 24.79 11.41
C PHE A 99 11.06 25.54 10.24
N PHE A 100 11.12 24.89 9.07
CA PHE A 100 11.37 25.50 7.76
C PHE A 100 10.14 25.29 6.88
N SER A 101 9.56 26.36 6.34
CA SER A 101 8.40 26.28 5.43
C SER A 101 8.85 25.69 4.10
N HIS A 102 8.69 24.38 3.94
CA HIS A 102 8.85 23.68 2.68
C HIS A 102 7.48 23.31 2.14
N ALA A 103 7.36 23.36 0.81
CA ALA A 103 6.22 22.77 0.13
C ALA A 103 6.19 21.26 0.45
N GLU A 104 4.99 20.71 0.59
CA GLU A 104 4.82 19.29 0.86
C GLU A 104 5.09 18.50 -0.43
N PRO A 105 5.99 17.48 -0.43
CA PRO A 105 6.27 16.69 -1.63
C PRO A 105 5.02 16.01 -2.17
N PHE A 106 4.92 15.84 -3.48
CA PHE A 106 3.79 15.15 -4.10
C PHE A 106 3.87 13.64 -3.82
N PRO A 107 2.81 13.02 -3.28
CA PRO A 107 2.82 11.60 -2.95
C PRO A 107 2.83 10.72 -4.20
N VAL A 108 3.34 9.50 -4.05
CA VAL A 108 3.37 8.46 -5.08
C VAL A 108 2.60 7.22 -4.64
N TRP A 109 2.01 6.55 -5.62
CA TRP A 109 1.25 5.31 -5.47
C TRP A 109 1.79 4.26 -6.43
N GLY A 110 1.72 2.99 -6.02
CA GLY A 110 2.24 1.95 -6.88
C GLY A 110 2.21 0.56 -6.29
N LYS A 111 2.81 -0.36 -7.04
CA LYS A 111 2.95 -1.76 -6.66
C LYS A 111 4.21 -2.39 -7.23
N ILE A 112 4.73 -3.37 -6.51
CA ILE A 112 5.82 -4.25 -6.92
C ILE A 112 5.25 -5.65 -7.09
N LEU A 113 5.43 -6.22 -8.27
CA LEU A 113 5.05 -7.59 -8.60
C LEU A 113 6.32 -8.40 -8.78
N HIS A 114 6.51 -9.42 -7.96
CA HIS A 114 7.60 -10.38 -8.08
C HIS A 114 7.00 -11.73 -8.47
N SER A 115 7.35 -12.19 -9.66
CA SER A 115 6.95 -13.48 -10.23
C SER A 115 8.13 -14.43 -10.29
N ILE A 116 7.88 -15.71 -10.05
CA ILE A 116 8.86 -16.80 -10.24
C ILE A 116 8.18 -17.84 -11.13
N ASP A 117 8.80 -18.15 -12.26
CA ASP A 117 8.28 -19.09 -13.27
C ASP A 117 6.83 -18.75 -13.67
N ASP A 118 6.59 -17.46 -13.96
CA ASP A 118 5.28 -16.86 -14.31
C ASP A 118 4.18 -16.98 -13.23
N MET A 119 4.52 -17.46 -12.03
CA MET A 119 3.63 -17.48 -10.88
C MET A 119 3.92 -16.30 -9.95
N MET A 120 2.87 -15.60 -9.52
CA MET A 120 2.97 -14.53 -8.54
C MET A 120 3.55 -15.04 -7.21
N PHE A 121 4.75 -14.59 -6.86
CA PHE A 121 5.42 -14.95 -5.62
C PHE A 121 5.21 -13.90 -4.52
N ARG A 122 5.25 -12.60 -4.89
CA ARG A 122 5.02 -11.49 -3.96
C ARG A 122 4.42 -10.29 -4.66
N GLU A 123 3.43 -9.68 -4.03
CA GLU A 123 2.84 -8.38 -4.39
C GLU A 123 3.04 -7.44 -3.20
N LEU A 124 3.62 -6.26 -3.45
CA LEU A 124 3.61 -5.14 -2.51
C LEU A 124 2.79 -4.03 -3.16
N ALA A 125 1.77 -3.51 -2.51
CA ALA A 125 1.06 -2.32 -2.95
C ALA A 125 1.23 -1.22 -1.91
N PHE A 126 1.53 -0.01 -2.36
CA PHE A 126 1.78 1.13 -1.49
C PHE A 126 0.97 2.35 -1.91
N ASP A 127 0.53 3.10 -0.91
CA ASP A 127 -0.30 4.28 -1.05
C ASP A 127 0.30 5.42 -0.21
N GLU A 128 0.09 6.65 -0.70
CA GLU A 128 0.54 7.90 -0.09
C GLU A 128 2.00 7.81 0.36
N ALA A 129 2.86 7.43 -0.58
CA ALA A 129 4.27 7.19 -0.34
C ALA A 129 5.13 8.36 -0.82
N TYR A 130 6.36 8.45 -0.30
CA TYR A 130 7.29 9.52 -0.62
C TYR A 130 8.65 8.99 -1.03
N LEU A 131 9.18 9.51 -2.14
CA LEU A 131 10.58 9.30 -2.55
C LEU A 131 11.46 10.23 -1.71
N TYR A 132 12.34 9.68 -0.87
CA TYR A 132 13.15 10.48 0.05
C TYR A 132 14.66 10.34 -0.16
N CYS A 133 15.06 9.41 -1.02
CA CYS A 133 16.44 9.18 -1.37
C CYS A 133 16.50 8.64 -2.79
N TYR A 134 17.43 9.19 -3.56
CA TYR A 134 17.71 8.78 -4.93
C TYR A 134 19.23 8.81 -5.11
N ASP A 135 19.79 7.75 -5.67
CA ASP A 135 21.19 7.67 -6.05
C ASP A 135 21.34 6.98 -7.42
N GLU A 136 22.36 7.38 -8.16
CA GLU A 136 22.79 6.70 -9.37
C GLU A 136 24.28 6.43 -9.32
N ILE A 137 24.67 5.24 -9.77
CA ILE A 137 26.04 4.77 -9.76
C ILE A 137 26.45 4.43 -11.19
N MET A 138 27.50 5.10 -11.64
CA MET A 138 28.04 4.98 -12.99
C MET A 138 29.53 4.67 -12.88
N ASN A 139 29.98 3.59 -13.52
CA ASN A 139 31.40 3.20 -13.56
C ASN A 139 31.86 3.16 -15.01
N ALA A 140 32.83 4.00 -15.37
CA ALA A 140 33.36 4.05 -16.75
C ALA A 140 34.27 2.86 -17.10
N THR A 141 34.76 2.13 -16.09
CA THR A 141 35.90 1.19 -16.22
C THR A 141 35.55 -0.29 -16.00
N GLU A 142 34.28 -0.67 -16.04
CA GLU A 142 33.85 -2.08 -15.94
C GLU A 142 32.64 -2.36 -16.86
N SER A 143 32.39 -3.63 -17.19
CA SER A 143 31.17 -4.09 -17.87
C SER A 143 29.92 -4.04 -16.98
N SER A 144 29.96 -3.24 -15.91
CA SER A 144 28.91 -3.13 -14.91
C SER A 144 27.86 -2.15 -15.41
N PRO A 145 26.56 -2.53 -15.47
CA PRO A 145 25.52 -1.62 -15.89
C PRO A 145 25.43 -0.43 -14.95
N MET A 146 24.94 0.70 -15.47
CA MET A 146 24.58 1.84 -14.64
C MET A 146 23.40 1.45 -13.74
N LEU A 147 23.42 1.85 -12.47
CA LEU A 147 22.40 1.47 -11.51
C LEU A 147 21.73 2.71 -10.92
N THR A 148 20.41 2.68 -10.87
CA THR A 148 19.60 3.64 -10.12
C THR A 148 19.07 2.96 -8.86
N ARG A 149 19.22 3.62 -7.70
CA ARG A 149 18.63 3.18 -6.44
C ARG A 149 17.81 4.30 -5.82
N PHE A 150 16.72 3.92 -5.19
CA PHE A 150 15.89 4.89 -4.49
C PHE A 150 15.12 4.23 -3.35
N LEU A 151 14.68 5.07 -2.42
CA LEU A 151 13.92 4.65 -1.26
C LEU A 151 12.53 5.28 -1.27
N ILE A 152 11.52 4.42 -1.15
CA ILE A 152 10.11 4.78 -1.02
C ILE A 152 9.72 4.67 0.46
N SER A 153 9.11 5.71 1.02
CA SER A 153 8.54 5.71 2.38
C SER A 153 7.01 5.72 2.28
N PRO A 154 6.35 4.54 2.36
CA PRO A 154 4.89 4.45 2.27
C PRO A 154 4.20 4.81 3.59
N THR A 155 3.02 5.43 3.48
CA THR A 155 2.09 5.62 4.61
C THR A 155 1.17 4.42 4.78
N ARG A 156 0.76 3.78 3.67
CA ARG A 156 0.09 2.48 3.68
C ARG A 156 0.83 1.45 2.85
N LEU A 157 0.88 0.21 3.33
CA LEU A 157 1.60 -0.88 2.68
C LEU A 157 0.84 -2.20 2.83
N ASP A 158 0.45 -2.74 1.68
CA ASP A 158 -0.19 -4.04 1.54
C ASP A 158 0.80 -5.07 1.02
N ILE A 159 0.88 -6.22 1.67
CA ILE A 159 1.71 -7.35 1.29
C ILE A 159 0.80 -8.52 0.94
N ASN A 160 0.85 -8.97 -0.32
CA ASN A 160 0.04 -10.05 -0.88
C ASN A 160 -1.48 -9.89 -0.63
N ARG A 161 -1.96 -8.66 -0.40
CA ARG A 161 -3.35 -8.33 -0.01
C ARG A 161 -3.84 -8.99 1.28
N THR A 162 -2.95 -9.67 2.02
CA THR A 162 -3.27 -10.39 3.25
C THR A 162 -2.79 -9.65 4.48
N ILE A 163 -1.67 -8.95 4.39
CA ILE A 163 -1.15 -8.09 5.44
C ILE A 163 -1.33 -6.67 4.96
N ARG A 164 -2.13 -5.88 5.67
CA ARG A 164 -2.36 -4.47 5.39
C ARG A 164 -1.84 -3.66 6.55
N LEU A 165 -1.03 -2.65 6.28
CA LEU A 165 -0.36 -1.87 7.32
C LEU A 165 -0.54 -0.38 7.04
N ASP A 166 -0.87 0.38 8.09
CA ASP A 166 -0.92 1.84 8.05
C ASP A 166 0.05 2.42 9.08
N ARG A 167 0.67 3.56 8.75
CA ARG A 167 1.43 4.35 9.72
C ARG A 167 0.48 5.13 10.61
N ARG A 168 0.69 5.07 11.93
CA ARG A 168 0.02 5.97 12.87
C ARG A 168 0.49 7.41 12.66
N MET A 169 -0.34 8.27 12.09
CA MET A 169 -0.01 9.69 11.90
C MET A 169 -0.54 10.61 13.01
N ASP A 170 -1.48 10.14 13.83
CA ASP A 170 -2.32 10.94 14.73
C ASP A 170 -1.90 10.90 16.22
N THR A 171 -0.80 10.22 16.55
CA THR A 171 -0.31 10.11 17.93
C THR A 171 1.05 10.77 18.12
N THR A 172 1.35 11.19 19.35
CA THR A 172 2.61 11.85 19.75
C THR A 172 3.87 11.04 19.38
N ASP A 173 3.72 9.72 19.21
CA ASP A 173 4.76 8.78 18.78
C ASP A 173 4.49 8.24 17.35
N GLY A 174 4.01 9.10 16.44
CA GLY A 174 3.46 8.77 15.11
C GLY A 174 4.43 8.21 14.05
N PHE A 175 5.27 7.25 14.43
CA PHE A 175 6.30 6.66 13.56
C PHE A 175 6.19 5.13 13.43
N TRP A 176 5.18 4.51 14.03
CA TRP A 176 5.03 3.05 14.03
C TRP A 176 3.98 2.56 13.03
N TRP A 177 4.20 1.36 12.51
CA TRP A 177 3.23 0.61 11.72
C TRP A 177 2.25 -0.13 12.63
N GLU A 178 0.99 -0.10 12.23
CA GLU A 178 -0.07 -0.93 12.79
C GLU A 178 -0.73 -1.75 11.68
N GLU A 179 -1.29 -2.89 12.07
CA GLU A 179 -2.18 -3.62 11.17
C GLU A 179 -3.36 -2.71 10.85
N TYR A 180 -3.58 -2.48 9.56
CA TYR A 180 -4.76 -1.79 9.09
C TYR A 180 -5.96 -2.60 9.54
N LYS A 181 -6.64 -2.04 10.53
CA LYS A 181 -8.01 -2.41 10.81
C LYS A 181 -8.79 -1.58 9.81
N GLU A 182 -9.66 -2.23 9.03
CA GLU A 182 -10.79 -1.47 8.52
C GLU A 182 -11.33 -0.74 9.74
N GLU A 183 -11.27 0.59 9.71
CA GLU A 183 -12.07 1.37 10.65
C GLU A 183 -13.42 0.68 10.59
N GLU A 184 -13.89 0.12 11.71
CA GLU A 184 -15.27 -0.34 11.83
C GLU A 184 -16.06 0.89 11.45
N SER A 185 -16.42 0.97 10.16
CA SER A 185 -16.56 2.21 9.40
C SER A 185 -17.11 3.20 10.38
N PHE A 186 -16.29 4.14 10.90
CA PHE A 186 -16.71 4.93 12.05
C PHE A 186 -18.05 5.46 11.62
N GLN A 187 -19.10 4.86 12.18
CA GLN A 187 -20.45 5.25 11.87
C GLN A 187 -20.37 6.65 12.39
N SER A 188 -20.31 7.62 11.48
CA SER A 188 -20.19 9.01 11.86
C SER A 188 -21.54 9.29 12.49
N VAL A 189 -21.64 8.93 13.78
CA VAL A 189 -22.82 9.00 14.60
C VAL A 189 -22.96 10.47 14.89
N VAL A 190 -23.49 11.17 13.89
CA VAL A 190 -23.99 12.51 14.06
C VAL A 190 -25.29 12.32 14.83
N LYS A 191 -25.21 12.60 16.13
CA LYS A 191 -26.40 12.67 16.98
C LYS A 191 -27.16 13.91 16.57
N ILE A 192 -28.32 13.73 15.96
CA ILE A 192 -29.24 14.85 15.74
C ILE A 192 -30.37 14.73 16.76
N ASN A 193 -30.45 15.74 17.63
CA ASN A 193 -31.53 15.85 18.62
C ASN A 193 -32.73 16.51 17.94
N TYR A 194 -33.78 15.73 17.69
CA TYR A 194 -35.05 16.23 17.15
C TYR A 194 -36.19 15.75 18.05
N ASP A 195 -36.99 16.68 18.58
CA ASP A 195 -38.21 16.38 19.37
C ASP A 195 -38.01 15.34 20.48
N ASN A 196 -36.93 15.47 21.27
CA ASN A 196 -36.52 14.53 22.33
C ASN A 196 -36.18 13.09 21.85
N GLN A 197 -35.98 12.89 20.55
CA GLN A 197 -35.51 11.64 19.98
C GLN A 197 -34.16 11.84 19.30
N THR A 198 -33.19 10.97 19.61
CA THR A 198 -31.86 11.02 19.01
C THR A 198 -31.81 10.10 17.79
N ILE A 199 -31.55 10.68 16.62
CA ILE A 199 -31.30 9.93 15.38
C ILE A 199 -29.79 9.79 15.20
N TYR A 200 -29.36 8.57 14.85
CA TYR A 200 -27.97 8.19 14.68
C TYR A 200 -27.72 7.95 13.20
N ILE A 201 -26.92 8.80 12.55
CA ILE A 201 -26.42 8.54 11.19
C ILE A 201 -25.31 7.50 11.27
N ILE A 202 -25.35 6.49 10.40
CA ILE A 202 -24.38 5.39 10.41
C ILE A 202 -23.55 5.28 9.14
N ASP A 203 -24.05 5.80 8.02
CA ASP A 203 -23.30 5.85 6.77
C ASP A 203 -23.86 6.96 5.91
N ALA A 204 -23.02 7.57 5.09
CA ALA A 204 -23.40 8.52 4.06
C ALA A 204 -22.57 8.24 2.81
N TYR A 205 -23.23 7.85 1.73
CA TYR A 205 -22.55 7.43 0.50
C TYR A 205 -23.36 7.80 -0.74
N TRP A 206 -22.66 7.94 -1.87
CA TRP A 206 -23.26 7.95 -3.21
C TRP A 206 -22.74 6.75 -4.00
N ILE A 207 -23.38 6.44 -5.13
CA ILE A 207 -23.02 5.29 -5.96
C ILE A 207 -22.43 5.83 -7.27
N ASP A 208 -21.23 5.39 -7.61
CA ASP A 208 -20.54 5.78 -8.84
C ASP A 208 -21.03 5.02 -10.09
N GLU A 209 -20.50 5.38 -11.25
CA GLU A 209 -20.85 4.76 -12.54
C GLU A 209 -20.51 3.26 -12.59
N ASN A 210 -19.60 2.80 -11.73
CA ASN A 210 -19.21 1.39 -11.61
C ASN A 210 -20.06 0.63 -10.58
N GLY A 211 -21.06 1.30 -9.96
CA GLY A 211 -21.90 0.72 -8.92
C GLY A 211 -21.23 0.62 -7.55
N MET A 212 -20.07 1.25 -7.34
CA MET A 212 -19.37 1.24 -6.06
C MET A 212 -19.81 2.40 -5.17
N LYS A 213 -19.82 2.17 -3.86
CA LYS A 213 -20.16 3.19 -2.87
C LYS A 213 -18.96 4.10 -2.64
N GLN A 214 -19.18 5.40 -2.82
CA GLN A 214 -18.21 6.46 -2.59
C GLN A 214 -18.66 7.33 -1.42
N ARG A 215 -17.70 7.78 -0.60
CA ARG A 215 -17.95 8.57 0.62
C ARG A 215 -17.36 9.99 0.58
N CYS A 216 -16.63 10.33 -0.49
CA CYS A 216 -16.18 11.69 -0.73
C CYS A 216 -17.37 12.54 -1.18
N LEU A 217 -17.71 13.59 -0.41
CA LEU A 217 -18.85 14.46 -0.69
C LEU A 217 -18.51 15.65 -1.62
N ASN A 218 -17.21 15.89 -1.87
CA ASN A 218 -16.75 16.91 -2.82
C ASN A 218 -16.84 16.36 -4.24
N VAL A 219 -18.04 16.44 -4.81
CA VAL A 219 -18.35 15.95 -6.16
C VAL A 219 -18.50 17.11 -7.14
N GLU A 220 -17.83 17.02 -8.30
CA GLU A 220 -17.92 18.05 -9.35
C GLU A 220 -19.34 18.18 -9.91
N LYS A 221 -20.02 17.04 -10.03
CA LYS A 221 -21.39 16.91 -10.55
C LYS A 221 -22.35 16.54 -9.41
N PRO A 222 -23.61 17.01 -9.45
CA PRO A 222 -24.61 16.60 -8.48
C PRO A 222 -24.84 15.09 -8.48
N VAL A 223 -24.88 14.48 -7.30
CA VAL A 223 -25.08 13.02 -7.10
C VAL A 223 -26.33 12.75 -6.27
N THR A 224 -26.81 11.51 -6.26
CA THR A 224 -27.81 11.06 -5.28
C THR A 224 -27.09 10.55 -4.03
N LEU A 225 -27.32 11.22 -2.90
CA LEU A 225 -26.72 10.88 -1.62
C LEU A 225 -27.68 10.01 -0.79
N TYR A 226 -27.16 8.90 -0.26
CA TYR A 226 -27.85 7.95 0.58
C TYR A 226 -27.29 8.04 2.00
N ILE A 227 -28.15 8.35 2.97
CA ILE A 227 -27.77 8.49 4.37
C ILE A 227 -28.51 7.45 5.19
N LYS A 228 -27.77 6.51 5.77
CA LYS A 228 -28.32 5.40 6.55
C LYS A 228 -28.38 5.77 8.03
N VAL A 229 -29.43 5.35 8.75
CA VAL A 229 -29.60 5.59 10.19
C VAL A 229 -29.79 4.32 11.00
N ASP A 230 -29.36 4.30 12.27
CA ASP A 230 -29.42 3.13 13.17
C ASP A 230 -30.80 2.94 13.84
N ASN A 231 -31.51 4.04 14.09
CA ASN A 231 -32.83 4.08 14.74
C ASN A 231 -33.87 4.79 13.85
N PRO A 232 -34.30 4.19 12.72
CA PRO A 232 -35.15 4.87 11.75
C PRO A 232 -36.58 5.07 12.25
N VAL A 233 -37.06 6.31 12.16
CA VAL A 233 -38.48 6.64 12.29
C VAL A 233 -39.05 6.89 10.91
N VAL A 234 -39.62 5.84 10.30
CA VAL A 234 -40.13 5.87 8.93
C VAL A 234 -41.10 7.04 8.73
N GLY A 235 -40.87 7.83 7.68
CA GLY A 235 -41.68 9.00 7.31
C GLY A 235 -41.30 10.31 8.01
N LYS A 236 -40.40 10.28 9.01
CA LYS A 236 -39.89 11.49 9.68
C LYS A 236 -39.04 12.30 8.70
N LEU A 237 -39.32 13.60 8.61
CA LEU A 237 -38.51 14.58 7.87
C LEU A 237 -37.32 15.00 8.75
N VAL A 238 -36.12 14.97 8.19
CA VAL A 238 -34.86 15.35 8.85
C VAL A 238 -34.20 16.45 8.03
N GLU A 239 -33.82 17.56 8.67
CA GLU A 239 -32.97 18.59 8.08
C GLU A 239 -31.50 18.30 8.40
N LEU A 240 -30.64 18.49 7.40
CA LEU A 240 -29.22 18.13 7.42
C LEU A 240 -28.41 19.32 6.91
N SER A 241 -27.42 19.73 7.70
CA SER A 241 -26.44 20.76 7.32
C SER A 241 -25.09 20.12 7.04
N PHE A 242 -24.49 20.47 5.90
CA PHE A 242 -23.18 20.02 5.46
C PHE A 242 -22.25 21.22 5.48
N GLU A 243 -21.09 21.08 6.10
CA GLU A 243 -20.06 22.12 6.24
C GLU A 243 -18.74 21.59 5.70
N ASP A 244 -18.09 22.39 4.86
CA ASP A 244 -16.71 22.13 4.45
C ASP A 244 -15.77 22.60 5.55
N LYS A 245 -14.91 21.72 6.05
CA LYS A 245 -13.96 22.06 7.11
C LYS A 245 -12.88 23.04 6.62
N ASP A 246 -12.67 23.11 5.30
CA ASP A 246 -11.63 23.94 4.69
C ASP A 246 -12.15 25.32 4.25
N SER A 247 -13.46 25.58 4.39
CA SER A 247 -14.10 26.83 3.99
C SER A 247 -15.19 27.27 4.99
N GLU A 248 -14.95 28.33 5.76
CA GLU A 248 -15.89 28.87 6.75
C GLU A 248 -17.22 29.40 6.14
N LEU A 249 -17.39 29.39 4.82
CA LEU A 249 -18.48 30.07 4.10
C LEU A 249 -19.45 29.16 3.31
N SER A 250 -19.21 27.84 3.21
CA SER A 250 -20.04 26.94 2.40
C SER A 250 -20.85 25.94 3.22
N THR A 251 -21.82 26.42 4.01
CA THR A 251 -22.84 25.54 4.61
C THR A 251 -23.99 25.31 3.64
N VAL A 252 -24.26 24.06 3.27
CA VAL A 252 -25.43 23.69 2.45
C VAL A 252 -26.43 22.91 3.29
N ARG A 253 -27.73 23.17 3.10
CA ARG A 253 -28.81 22.50 3.83
C ARG A 253 -29.66 21.66 2.89
N TYR A 254 -29.92 20.43 3.29
CA TYR A 254 -30.84 19.53 2.62
C TYR A 254 -31.83 18.95 3.62
N SER A 255 -32.96 18.47 3.11
CA SER A 255 -33.95 17.77 3.92
C SER A 255 -34.39 16.50 3.21
N GLY A 256 -34.63 15.44 3.97
CA GLY A 256 -35.17 14.20 3.41
C GLY A 256 -35.97 13.42 4.44
N LYS A 257 -36.84 12.54 3.94
CA LYS A 257 -37.64 11.65 4.79
C LYS A 257 -36.94 10.30 4.94
N ILE A 258 -36.96 9.76 6.16
CA ILE A 258 -36.46 8.41 6.42
C ILE A 258 -37.42 7.40 5.77
N ASN A 259 -36.91 6.57 4.87
CA ASN A 259 -37.69 5.54 4.20
C ASN A 259 -37.82 4.25 5.07
N LYS A 260 -38.45 3.21 4.53
CA LYS A 260 -38.65 1.92 5.24
C LYS A 260 -37.34 1.16 5.51
N GLU A 261 -36.31 1.38 4.70
CA GLU A 261 -34.98 0.79 4.89
C GLU A 261 -34.11 1.59 5.88
N GLY A 262 -34.64 2.68 6.46
CA GLY A 262 -33.85 3.57 7.31
C GLY A 262 -32.83 4.40 6.57
N ILE A 263 -33.15 4.77 5.32
CA ILE A 263 -32.31 5.59 4.45
C ILE A 263 -33.02 6.91 4.15
N ILE A 264 -32.28 8.00 4.23
CA ILE A 264 -32.65 9.31 3.72
C ILE A 264 -31.99 9.47 2.34
N ILE A 265 -32.78 9.78 1.33
CA ILE A 265 -32.31 9.98 -0.05
C ILE A 265 -32.36 11.46 -0.36
N ILE A 266 -31.24 12.03 -0.79
CA ILE A 266 -31.13 13.40 -1.27
C ILE A 266 -30.74 13.35 -2.75
N ASP A 267 -31.67 13.76 -3.61
CA ASP A 267 -31.40 13.87 -5.04
C ASP A 267 -30.62 15.15 -5.35
N LYS A 268 -29.70 15.07 -6.31
CA LYS A 268 -28.89 16.21 -6.79
C LYS A 268 -28.11 16.92 -5.67
N PHE A 269 -27.57 16.16 -4.73
CA PHE A 269 -26.64 16.64 -3.72
C PHE A 269 -25.36 17.18 -4.36
N LYS A 270 -24.93 18.37 -3.93
CA LYS A 270 -23.65 18.98 -4.33
C LYS A 270 -23.17 19.91 -3.22
N MET A 271 -21.90 19.79 -2.81
CA MET A 271 -21.23 20.82 -2.02
C MET A 271 -20.87 22.00 -2.94
N ASN A 272 -21.22 23.23 -2.50
CA ASN A 272 -20.93 24.47 -3.24
C ASN A 272 -19.47 24.86 -3.15
#